data_AF-A0A0V1KJL7-F1
#
_entry.id   AF-A0A0V1KJL7-F1
#
_cell.length_a   1.000
_cell.length_b   1.000
_cell.length_c   1.000
_cell.angle_alpha   90.00
_cell.angle_beta   90.00
_cell.angle_gamma   90.00
#
_symmetry.space_group_name_H-M   'P 1'
#
loop_
_entity.id
_entity.type
_entity.pdbx_description
1 polymer ?
#
loop_
_entity_poly.entity_id
_entity_poly.type
_entity_poly.pdbx_seq_one_letter_code
_entity_poly.pdbx_strand_id
1 'polypeptide(L)'
;MKRLTRKFTNSSLILYRAVVYKAPAQNIGKALNAGRAPVAWQNTPDLTGANNHAVYKPLEHVIAANNNKFIAYNNIPPNVPKVKTKSNSKGVLMMNPGDPDEASWIVHTIPGFPKALRGYVFPPAEIQKGHLFICLTIKESEIDAIGKFICMRKIILTQNYLKDA
;
A
#
# COMPACT_ATOMS: atom_id res chain seq x y z
N MET A 1 -11.29 -10.11 -27.62
CA MET A 1 -10.47 -9.59 -26.50
C MET A 1 -11.35 -9.52 -25.25
N LYS A 2 -11.29 -10.51 -24.34
CA LYS A 2 -12.19 -10.58 -23.18
C LYS A 2 -11.72 -9.58 -22.12
N ARG A 3 -12.40 -8.43 -22.05
CA ARG A 3 -12.28 -7.45 -20.96
C ARG A 3 -12.58 -8.17 -19.64
N LEU A 4 -11.59 -8.26 -18.75
CA LEU A 4 -11.77 -8.68 -17.36
C LEU A 4 -12.47 -7.53 -16.60
N THR A 5 -13.75 -7.29 -16.88
CA THR A 5 -14.57 -6.26 -16.22
C THR A 5 -15.56 -6.83 -15.19
N ARG A 6 -15.39 -8.07 -14.73
CA ARG A 6 -16.23 -8.64 -13.67
C ARG A 6 -15.41 -9.01 -12.43
N LYS A 7 -15.76 -8.37 -11.31
CA LYS A 7 -15.34 -8.57 -9.91
C LYS A 7 -14.20 -7.69 -9.35
N PHE A 8 -14.30 -6.37 -9.52
CA PHE A 8 -13.68 -5.44 -8.54
C PHE A 8 -14.72 -4.57 -7.80
N THR A 9 -16.00 -4.81 -8.04
CA THR A 9 -17.09 -3.93 -7.58
C THR A 9 -17.79 -4.36 -6.30
N ASN A 10 -17.39 -5.45 -5.64
CA ASN A 10 -18.07 -5.92 -4.41
C ASN A 10 -17.20 -6.86 -3.56
N SER A 11 -15.92 -6.57 -3.40
CA SER A 11 -15.10 -7.28 -2.41
C SER A 11 -14.87 -6.37 -1.23
N SER A 12 -15.61 -6.64 -0.15
CA SER A 12 -15.05 -6.69 1.20
C SER A 12 -13.58 -7.13 1.14
N LEU A 13 -12.74 -6.57 2.01
CA LEU A 13 -11.27 -6.66 2.08
C LEU A 13 -10.65 -8.10 2.16
N ILE A 14 -11.47 -9.11 1.88
CA ILE A 14 -11.35 -10.56 2.10
C ILE A 14 -10.30 -11.28 1.22
N LEU A 15 -9.59 -10.66 0.27
CA LEU A 15 -8.60 -11.43 -0.53
C LEU A 15 -7.48 -10.62 -1.20
N TYR A 16 -6.60 -9.96 -0.44
CA TYR A 16 -5.43 -9.26 -0.99
C TYR A 16 -4.11 -9.82 -0.46
N ARG A 17 -3.67 -10.97 -0.99
CA ARG A 17 -2.22 -11.26 -1.05
C ARG A 17 -1.78 -11.03 -2.48
N ALA A 18 -1.13 -9.90 -2.72
CA ALA A 18 -0.67 -9.52 -4.04
C ALA A 18 0.80 -9.08 -4.02
N VAL A 19 1.54 -9.46 -5.06
CA VAL A 19 2.86 -8.90 -5.37
C VAL A 19 2.74 -8.15 -6.67
N VAL A 20 3.14 -6.88 -6.69
CA VAL A 20 3.08 -6.03 -7.90
C VAL A 20 4.47 -5.51 -8.21
N TYR A 21 4.91 -5.70 -9.44
CA TYR A 21 6.16 -5.14 -9.96
C TYR A 21 5.89 -4.16 -11.09
N LYS A 22 6.30 -2.90 -10.92
CA LYS A 22 6.34 -1.87 -11.96
C LYS A 22 7.75 -1.85 -12.55
N ALA A 23 7.88 -2.02 -13.87
CA ALA A 23 9.16 -1.89 -14.54
C ALA A 23 9.59 -0.40 -14.68
N PRO A 24 10.89 -0.12 -14.86
CA PRO A 24 11.37 1.22 -15.23
C PRO A 24 10.65 1.75 -16.49
N ALA A 25 10.34 3.05 -16.50
CA ALA A 25 9.69 3.76 -17.61
C ALA A 25 8.33 3.16 -18.07
N GLN A 26 7.71 2.31 -17.26
CA GLN A 26 6.39 1.74 -17.52
C GLN A 26 5.38 2.21 -16.47
N ASN A 27 4.19 2.61 -16.91
CA ASN A 27 3.08 2.92 -16.01
C ASN A 27 2.27 1.67 -15.63
N ILE A 28 2.30 0.66 -16.51
CA ILE A 28 1.71 -0.66 -16.25
C ILE A 28 2.73 -1.54 -15.53
N GLY A 29 2.25 -2.30 -14.55
CA GLY A 29 3.02 -3.32 -13.87
C GLY A 29 2.55 -4.74 -14.19
N LYS A 30 3.17 -5.68 -13.49
CA LYS A 30 2.78 -7.08 -13.41
C LYS A 30 2.32 -7.38 -11.99
N ALA A 31 1.22 -8.09 -11.82
CA ALA A 31 0.72 -8.53 -10.52
C ALA A 31 0.57 -10.05 -10.44
N LEU A 32 0.99 -10.62 -9.31
CA LEU A 32 0.60 -11.95 -8.84
C LEU A 32 -0.41 -11.76 -7.72
N ASN A 33 -1.63 -12.26 -7.89
CA ASN A 33 -2.68 -12.20 -6.87
C ASN A 33 -2.97 -13.62 -6.38
N ALA A 34 -2.91 -13.87 -5.08
CA ALA A 34 -3.25 -15.17 -4.51
C ALA A 34 -4.74 -15.51 -4.73
N GLY A 35 -5.04 -16.78 -4.98
CA GLY A 35 -6.39 -17.29 -5.27
C GLY A 35 -6.35 -18.70 -5.84
N ARG A 36 -7.49 -19.26 -6.28
CA ARG A 36 -7.52 -20.56 -6.98
C ARG A 36 -6.85 -20.40 -8.36
N ALA A 37 -5.59 -20.82 -8.44
CA ALA A 37 -4.69 -20.80 -9.60
C ALA A 37 -4.00 -19.45 -9.94
N PRO A 38 -3.07 -18.94 -9.10
CA PRO A 38 -2.15 -17.87 -9.51
C PRO A 38 -1.04 -18.48 -10.39
N VAL A 39 -1.37 -18.83 -11.64
CA VAL A 39 -0.43 -19.56 -12.50
C VAL A 39 0.56 -18.60 -13.19
N ALA A 40 0.25 -17.31 -13.29
CA ALA A 40 1.11 -16.35 -13.99
C ALA A 40 0.90 -14.88 -13.57
N TRP A 41 1.96 -14.09 -13.75
CA TRP A 41 1.95 -12.63 -13.66
C TRP A 41 0.98 -12.01 -14.68
N GLN A 42 0.03 -11.19 -14.21
CA GLN A 42 -0.94 -10.49 -15.06
C GLN A 42 -0.61 -9.01 -15.19
N ASN A 43 -0.98 -8.38 -16.31
CA ASN A 43 -0.86 -6.92 -16.43
C ASN A 43 -1.79 -6.23 -15.43
N THR A 44 -1.31 -5.16 -14.80
CA THR A 44 -2.15 -4.27 -14.00
C THR A 44 -2.79 -3.19 -14.89
N PRO A 45 -3.84 -2.51 -14.40
CA PRO A 45 -4.12 -1.15 -14.83
C PRO A 45 -2.91 -0.22 -14.63
N ASP A 46 -2.94 0.97 -15.22
CA ASP A 46 -1.92 2.01 -14.98
C ASP A 46 -1.82 2.30 -13.48
N LEU A 47 -0.63 2.05 -12.90
CA LEU A 47 -0.31 2.18 -11.48
C LEU A 47 -0.06 3.63 -11.06
N THR A 48 0.00 4.58 -11.99
CA THR A 48 0.22 6.00 -11.70
C THR A 48 -1.08 6.75 -11.42
N GLY A 49 -2.23 6.16 -11.78
CA GLY A 49 -3.56 6.71 -11.57
C GLY A 49 -4.42 5.90 -10.59
N ALA A 50 -5.53 6.49 -10.14
CA ALA A 50 -6.50 5.90 -9.23
C ALA A 50 -7.40 4.83 -9.90
N ASN A 51 -6.80 3.79 -10.49
CA ASN A 51 -7.49 2.88 -11.42
C ASN A 51 -7.97 1.55 -10.81
N ASN A 52 -8.37 1.53 -9.53
CA ASN A 52 -8.87 0.34 -8.82
C ASN A 52 -7.94 -0.91 -8.91
N HIS A 53 -6.63 -0.70 -8.98
CA HIS A 53 -5.64 -1.77 -8.96
C HIS A 53 -5.26 -2.15 -7.51
N ALA A 54 -4.53 -3.27 -7.36
CA ALA A 54 -4.16 -3.86 -6.07
C ALA A 54 -3.40 -2.91 -5.12
N VAL A 55 -2.67 -1.91 -5.64
CA VAL A 55 -2.01 -0.87 -4.84
C VAL A 55 -2.95 0.27 -4.43
N TYR A 56 -3.89 0.69 -5.30
CA TYR A 56 -4.76 1.84 -5.04
C TYR A 56 -5.82 1.48 -4.02
N LYS A 57 -6.43 0.29 -4.17
CA LYS A 57 -7.59 -0.09 -3.37
C LYS A 57 -7.31 -0.05 -1.86
N PRO A 58 -6.21 -0.64 -1.34
CA PRO A 58 -5.92 -0.55 0.09
C PRO A 58 -5.38 0.82 0.52
N LEU A 59 -5.16 1.75 -0.41
CA LEU A 59 -4.78 3.13 -0.10
C LEU A 59 -5.95 4.12 -0.21
N GLU A 60 -7.11 3.70 -0.72
CA GLU A 60 -8.24 4.60 -0.99
C GLU A 60 -8.66 5.37 0.27
N HIS A 61 -8.54 4.74 1.43
CA HIS A 61 -8.86 5.36 2.71
C HIS A 61 -7.69 6.10 3.38
N VAL A 62 -6.47 5.96 2.87
CA VAL A 62 -5.27 6.69 3.33
C VAL A 62 -5.15 8.02 2.60
N ILE A 63 -5.53 8.06 1.33
CA ILE A 63 -5.39 9.23 0.45
C ILE A 63 -6.55 10.22 0.55
N ALA A 64 -7.67 9.84 1.14
CA ALA A 64 -8.87 10.66 1.31
C ALA A 64 -9.27 10.72 2.79
N ALA A 65 -9.82 11.86 3.23
CA ALA A 65 -10.31 11.99 4.60
C ALA A 65 -11.55 11.13 4.83
N ASN A 66 -11.48 10.23 5.81
CA ASN A 66 -12.56 9.39 6.29
C ASN A 66 -12.23 8.93 7.73
N ASN A 67 -13.09 8.11 8.33
CA ASN A 67 -12.95 7.66 9.72
C ASN A 67 -11.96 6.49 9.90
N ASN A 68 -11.20 6.09 8.87
CA ASN A 68 -10.29 4.95 8.96
C ASN A 68 -8.97 5.34 9.62
N LYS A 69 -8.43 4.41 10.41
CA LYS A 69 -7.13 4.52 11.06
C LYS A 69 -6.06 3.88 10.17
N PHE A 70 -4.94 4.57 9.98
CA PHE A 70 -3.79 4.05 9.24
C PHE A 70 -2.47 4.55 9.81
N ILE A 71 -1.39 3.82 9.52
CA ILE A 71 0.00 4.18 9.80
C ILE A 71 0.75 4.13 8.48
N ALA A 72 1.36 5.25 8.08
CA ALA A 72 2.29 5.28 6.95
C ALA A 72 3.72 5.48 7.46
N TYR A 73 4.65 4.68 6.95
CA TYR A 73 6.06 4.79 7.28
C TYR A 73 6.90 4.83 6.01
N ASN A 74 7.88 5.72 5.97
CA ASN A 74 8.77 5.88 4.83
C ASN A 74 10.05 6.58 5.28
N ASN A 75 11.22 6.09 4.87
CA ASN A 75 12.50 6.76 5.16
C ASN A 75 12.71 8.04 4.32
N ILE A 76 11.89 8.23 3.28
CA ILE A 76 11.80 9.47 2.49
C ILE A 76 10.30 9.80 2.37
N PRO A 77 9.64 10.32 3.42
CA PRO A 77 8.22 10.61 3.36
C PRO A 77 7.93 11.80 2.44
N PRO A 78 6.71 11.90 1.88
CA PRO A 78 6.34 13.05 1.07
C PRO A 78 6.38 14.34 1.88
N ASN A 79 6.97 15.39 1.32
CA ASN A 79 7.00 16.75 1.87
C ASN A 79 7.67 16.90 3.25
N VAL A 80 8.38 15.87 3.74
CA VAL A 80 9.14 15.94 5.01
C VAL A 80 10.62 15.81 4.71
N PRO A 81 11.37 16.92 4.64
CA PRO A 81 12.81 16.86 4.41
C PRO A 81 13.54 16.31 5.65
N LYS A 82 14.67 15.62 5.43
CA LYS A 82 15.66 15.25 6.46
C LYS A 82 15.19 14.28 7.57
N VAL A 83 14.45 13.23 7.21
CA VAL A 83 14.16 12.13 8.16
C VAL A 83 15.43 11.34 8.48
N LYS A 84 15.78 11.23 9.75
CA LYS A 84 16.86 10.36 10.24
C LYS A 84 16.27 9.02 10.69
N THR A 85 16.54 7.95 9.96
CA THR A 85 16.16 6.58 10.34
C THR A 85 17.28 5.60 10.02
N LYS A 86 17.34 4.48 10.75
CA LYS A 86 18.23 3.35 10.46
C LYS A 86 17.63 2.35 9.46
N SER A 87 16.38 2.54 9.07
CA SER A 87 15.65 1.65 8.18
C SER A 87 15.43 2.28 6.81
N ASN A 88 15.44 1.45 5.77
CA ASN A 88 15.04 1.84 4.41
C ASN A 88 13.61 1.38 4.07
N SER A 89 12.93 0.73 5.01
CA SER A 89 11.59 0.18 4.83
C SER A 89 10.55 1.29 4.63
N LYS A 90 9.56 0.99 3.79
CA LYS A 90 8.43 1.87 3.50
C LYS A 90 7.16 1.04 3.41
N GLY A 91 6.04 1.60 3.81
CA GLY A 91 4.77 0.88 3.78
C GLY A 91 3.65 1.63 4.47
N VAL A 92 2.49 0.99 4.43
CA VAL A 92 1.24 1.50 4.97
C VAL A 92 0.50 0.35 5.64
N LEU A 93 0.05 0.57 6.87
CA LEU A 93 -0.85 -0.30 7.58
C LEU A 93 -2.20 0.43 7.72
N MET A 94 -3.31 -0.21 7.40
CA MET A 94 -4.63 0.41 7.42
C MET A 94 -5.66 -0.54 8.02
N MET A 95 -6.45 -0.04 8.96
CA MET A 95 -7.53 -0.82 9.59
C MET A 95 -8.71 -0.95 8.61
N ASN A 96 -9.34 -2.13 8.57
CA ASN A 96 -10.60 -2.32 7.86
C ASN A 96 -11.74 -1.68 8.68
N PRO A 97 -12.47 -0.69 8.15
CA PRO A 97 -13.59 -0.08 8.87
C PRO A 97 -14.85 -0.96 8.95
N GLY A 98 -14.97 -1.96 8.07
CA GLY A 98 -16.11 -2.88 7.99
C GLY A 98 -15.89 -4.24 8.66
N ASP A 99 -14.66 -4.56 9.07
CA ASP A 99 -14.33 -5.76 9.84
C ASP A 99 -13.20 -5.44 10.84
N PRO A 100 -13.48 -5.40 12.15
CA PRO A 100 -12.49 -4.99 13.14
C PRO A 100 -11.31 -5.96 13.27
N ASP A 101 -11.47 -7.26 12.95
CA ASP A 101 -10.35 -8.23 13.03
C ASP A 101 -9.49 -8.24 11.76
N GLU A 102 -9.64 -7.26 10.86
CA GLU A 102 -8.94 -7.24 9.58
C GLU A 102 -8.20 -5.91 9.34
N ALA A 103 -6.99 -6.00 8.78
CA ALA A 103 -6.22 -4.85 8.34
C ALA A 103 -5.49 -5.15 7.03
N SER A 104 -5.13 -4.10 6.31
CA SER A 104 -4.30 -4.16 5.11
C SER A 104 -2.89 -3.67 5.41
N TRP A 105 -1.88 -4.43 5.01
CA TRP A 105 -0.48 -4.05 5.07
C TRP A 105 0.14 -4.02 3.69
N ILE A 106 0.60 -2.85 3.26
CA ILE A 106 1.36 -2.63 2.03
C ILE A 106 2.82 -2.37 2.39
N VAL A 107 3.73 -3.12 1.78
CA VAL A 107 5.17 -2.81 1.75
C VAL A 107 5.53 -2.35 0.36
N HIS A 108 6.30 -1.27 0.23
CA HIS A 108 6.71 -0.75 -1.07
C HIS A 108 8.13 -0.18 -1.07
N THR A 109 8.60 0.14 -2.27
CA THR A 109 9.96 0.69 -2.51
C THR A 109 9.97 2.19 -2.83
N ILE A 110 8.80 2.80 -3.04
CA ILE A 110 8.64 4.16 -3.58
C ILE A 110 8.92 5.26 -2.52
N PRO A 111 9.92 6.13 -2.70
CA PRO A 111 10.09 7.34 -1.89
C PRO A 111 9.00 8.38 -2.18
N GLY A 112 8.60 9.15 -1.16
CA GLY A 112 7.60 10.21 -1.31
C GLY A 112 6.16 9.71 -1.49
N PHE A 113 5.88 8.46 -1.10
CA PHE A 113 4.58 7.79 -1.29
C PHE A 113 4.13 7.04 -0.01
N PRO A 114 2.81 6.91 0.24
CA PRO A 114 1.73 7.68 -0.39
C PRO A 114 1.63 9.09 0.19
N LYS A 115 0.96 10.00 -0.53
CA LYS A 115 0.58 11.31 0.03
C LYS A 115 -0.75 11.17 0.77
N ALA A 116 -0.67 10.91 2.09
CA ALA A 116 -1.85 10.81 2.94
C ALA A 116 -2.75 12.05 2.83
N LEU A 117 -4.06 11.84 2.74
CA LEU A 117 -5.09 12.88 2.68
C LEU A 117 -4.96 13.90 1.52
N ARG A 118 -4.18 13.58 0.48
CA ARG A 118 -3.91 14.48 -0.66
C ARG A 118 -4.19 13.83 -2.02
N GLY A 119 -4.98 12.76 -2.03
CA GLY A 119 -5.27 11.98 -3.23
C GLY A 119 -4.15 11.03 -3.64
N TYR A 120 -4.45 10.17 -4.61
CA TYR A 120 -3.48 9.22 -5.16
C TYR A 120 -2.52 9.95 -6.09
N VAL A 121 -1.25 10.03 -5.70
CA VAL A 121 -0.21 10.64 -6.51
C VAL A 121 1.00 9.71 -6.52
N PHE A 122 1.22 9.06 -7.65
CA PHE A 122 2.48 8.36 -7.89
C PHE A 122 3.58 9.40 -8.14
N PRO A 123 4.72 9.37 -7.42
CA PRO A 123 5.75 10.40 -7.57
C PRO A 123 6.33 10.43 -9.00
N PRO A 124 6.30 11.56 -9.72
CA PRO A 124 6.76 11.62 -11.10
C PRO A 124 8.23 11.19 -11.29
N ALA A 125 9.10 11.53 -10.33
CA ALA A 125 10.51 11.13 -10.33
C ALA A 125 10.73 9.61 -10.25
N GLU A 126 9.70 8.86 -9.85
CA GLU A 126 9.75 7.41 -9.64
C GLU A 126 9.15 6.64 -10.84
N ILE A 127 8.58 7.33 -11.84
CA ILE A 127 8.06 6.69 -13.06
C ILE A 127 9.19 6.01 -13.86
N GLN A 128 10.35 6.64 -13.93
CA GLN A 128 11.53 6.11 -14.64
C GLN A 128 12.19 4.94 -13.92
N LYS A 129 11.73 4.56 -12.72
CA LYS A 129 12.34 3.51 -11.89
C LYS A 129 11.42 2.30 -11.74
N GLY A 130 12.05 1.17 -11.41
CA GLY A 130 11.34 -0.06 -11.08
C GLY A 130 10.90 -0.07 -9.62
N HIS A 131 9.70 -0.56 -9.34
CA HIS A 131 9.15 -0.60 -7.98
C HIS A 131 8.40 -1.89 -7.69
N LEU A 132 8.62 -2.41 -6.49
CA LEU A 132 7.90 -3.53 -5.92
C LEU A 132 6.86 -3.05 -4.89
N PHE A 133 5.71 -3.70 -4.89
CA PHE A 133 4.72 -3.67 -3.83
C PHE A 133 4.39 -5.09 -3.38
N ILE A 134 4.18 -5.26 -2.08
CA ILE A 134 3.59 -6.44 -1.48
C ILE A 134 2.37 -5.95 -0.72
N CYS A 135 1.19 -6.49 -1.02
CA CYS A 135 -0.08 -6.14 -0.37
C CYS A 135 -0.60 -7.38 0.33
N LEU A 136 -0.89 -7.27 1.63
CA LEU A 136 -1.35 -8.36 2.49
C LEU A 136 -2.60 -7.93 3.25
N THR A 137 -3.63 -8.78 3.25
CA THR A 137 -4.66 -8.78 4.30
C THR A 137 -4.10 -9.53 5.50
N ILE A 138 -4.17 -8.91 6.68
CA ILE A 138 -3.68 -9.44 7.96
C ILE A 138 -4.79 -9.34 9.01
N LYS A 139 -4.64 -10.05 10.12
CA LYS A 139 -5.55 -9.95 11.27
C LYS A 139 -5.19 -8.79 12.19
N GLU A 140 -6.15 -8.30 12.97
CA GLU A 140 -5.89 -7.28 13.99
C GLU A 140 -4.84 -7.74 15.00
N SER A 141 -4.91 -9.02 15.41
CA SER A 141 -3.93 -9.66 16.30
C SER A 141 -2.48 -9.64 15.80
N GLU A 142 -2.23 -9.43 14.51
CA GLU A 142 -0.87 -9.36 13.93
C GLU A 142 -0.28 -7.93 13.98
N ILE A 143 -1.11 -6.90 14.21
CA ILE A 143 -0.72 -5.49 14.13
C ILE A 143 0.37 -5.13 15.16
N ASP A 144 0.22 -5.56 16.42
CA ASP A 144 1.20 -5.22 17.46
C ASP A 144 2.59 -5.79 17.15
N ALA A 145 2.64 -7.04 16.65
CA ALA A 145 3.88 -7.66 16.22
C ALA A 145 4.54 -6.91 15.04
N ILE A 146 3.74 -6.48 14.06
CA ILE A 146 4.21 -5.68 12.92
C ILE A 146 4.68 -4.29 13.39
N GLY A 147 3.93 -3.64 14.27
CA GLY A 147 4.26 -2.36 14.86
C GLY A 147 5.59 -2.41 15.61
N LYS A 148 5.80 -3.43 16.44
CA LYS A 148 7.08 -3.69 17.10
C LYS A 148 8.21 -3.87 16.10
N PHE A 149 8.02 -4.62 15.02
CA PHE A 149 9.03 -4.77 13.97
C PHE A 149 9.41 -3.43 13.32
N ILE A 150 8.42 -2.60 12.97
CA ILE A 150 8.62 -1.28 12.38
C ILE A 150 9.38 -0.36 13.35
N CYS A 151 8.97 -0.34 14.63
CA CYS A 151 9.59 0.49 15.68
C CYS A 151 11.00 0.03 16.08
N MET A 152 11.26 -1.29 16.17
CA MET A 152 12.58 -1.85 16.46
C MET A 152 13.62 -1.42 15.42
N ARG A 153 13.21 -1.15 14.17
CA ARG A 153 14.09 -0.64 13.12
C ARG A 153 14.42 0.86 13.22
N LYS A 154 14.02 1.53 14.32
CA LYS A 154 14.21 2.98 14.59
C LYS A 154 13.74 3.84 13.42
N ILE A 155 12.49 3.61 13.00
CA ILE A 155 11.75 4.48 12.09
C ILE A 155 11.07 5.53 12.96
N ILE A 156 11.38 6.81 12.74
CA ILE A 156 10.62 7.91 13.34
C ILE A 156 9.34 8.02 12.52
N LEU A 157 8.21 7.66 13.14
CA LEU A 157 6.88 7.86 12.57
C LEU A 157 6.67 9.38 12.42
N THR A 158 6.68 9.88 11.19
CA THR A 158 6.48 11.31 10.91
C THR A 158 5.01 11.72 10.89
N GLN A 159 4.10 10.76 11.06
CA GLN A 159 2.66 10.98 11.22
C GLN A 159 2.15 10.07 12.33
N ASN A 160 2.22 10.58 13.56
CA ASN A 160 1.58 9.96 14.71
C ASN A 160 0.07 10.27 14.66
N TYR A 161 -0.75 9.25 14.42
CA TYR A 161 -2.13 9.20 14.95
C TYR A 161 -2.28 7.90 15.75
N LEU A 162 -1.36 7.69 16.70
CA LEU A 162 -1.61 6.84 17.86
C LEU A 162 -2.02 7.77 19.00
N LYS A 163 -3.24 8.29 18.91
CA LYS A 163 -4.03 8.61 20.10
C LYS A 163 -5.33 7.85 19.92
N ASP A 164 -5.61 7.02 20.92
CA ASP A 164 -6.87 6.30 21.13
C ASP A 164 -6.97 4.98 20.35
N ALA A 165 -6.17 4.02 20.83
CA ALA A 165 -6.60 2.64 21.02
C ALA A 165 -7.03 2.48 22.48
#